data_AF-A0AAD6RIK2-F1
#
_entry.id   AF-A0AAD6RIK2-F1
#
_cell.length_a   1.000
_cell.length_b   1.000
_cell.length_c   1.000
_cell.angle_alpha   90.00
_cell.angle_beta   90.00
_cell.angle_gamma   90.00
#
_symmetry.space_group_name_H-M   'P 1'
#
loop_
_entity.id
_entity.type
_entity.pdbx_description
1 polymer ?
#
loop_
_entity_poly.entity_id
_entity_poly.type
_entity_poly.pdbx_seq_one_letter_code
_entity_poly.pdbx_strand_id
1 'polypeptide(L)' 'MDLILIHPPHLIALACIYTASVYREKDKTAWFEELRVDMNVVKNIAMEILDFYESHRLITDERVAAAFNKLKP' A
#
# COMPACT_ATOMS: atom_id res chain seq x y z
N MET A 1 0.52 8.45 -3.69
CA MET A 1 1.01 7.30 -2.89
C MET A 1 2.46 7.64 -2.65
N ASP A 2 2.72 8.25 -1.50
CA ASP A 2 4.00 8.90 -1.24
C ASP A 2 4.93 7.96 -0.47
N LEU A 3 4.55 6.68 -0.36
CA LEU A 3 5.25 5.61 0.35
C LEU A 3 6.74 5.57 -0.01
N ILE A 4 7.08 5.74 -1.29
CA ILE A 4 8.47 5.73 -1.77
C ILE A 4 9.31 6.91 -1.28
N LEU A 5 8.66 7.99 -0.84
CA LEU A 5 9.29 9.21 -0.32
C LEU A 5 9.42 9.17 1.20
N ILE A 6 8.59 8.37 1.90
CA ILE A 6 8.50 8.38 3.37
C ILE A 6 9.00 7.07 4.02
N HIS A 7 9.09 5.96 3.26
CA HIS A 7 9.50 4.66 3.78
C HIS A 7 10.68 4.06 3.03
N PRO A 8 11.63 3.43 3.75
CA PRO A 8 12.64 2.58 3.15
C PRO A 8 12.03 1.47 2.26
N PRO A 9 12.65 1.17 1.10
CA PRO A 9 12.09 0.19 0.14
C PRO A 9 11.82 -1.20 0.73
N HIS A 10 12.63 -1.65 1.69
CA HIS A 10 12.45 -2.97 2.30
C HIS A 10 11.17 -3.07 3.14
N LEU A 11 10.73 -1.99 3.80
CA LEU A 11 9.48 -1.97 4.57
C LEU A 11 8.27 -2.01 3.63
N ILE A 12 8.35 -1.31 2.50
CA ILE A 12 7.35 -1.36 1.44
C ILE A 12 7.24 -2.78 0.87
N ALA A 13 8.38 -3.43 0.60
CA ALA A 13 8.40 -4.82 0.14
C ALA A 13 7.77 -5.78 1.16
N LEU A 14 8.08 -5.62 2.45
CA LEU A 14 7.48 -6.43 3.51
C LEU A 14 5.97 -6.22 3.61
N ALA A 15 5.49 -4.98 3.49
CA ALA A 15 4.05 -4.69 3.46
C ALA A 15 3.37 -5.35 2.25
N CYS A 16 3.99 -5.30 1.07
CA CYS A 16 3.50 -6.01 -0.12
C CYS A 16 3.43 -7.53 0.10
N ILE A 17 4.49 -8.14 0.68
CA ILE A 17 4.51 -9.57 1.01
C ILE A 17 3.42 -9.91 2.02
N TYR A 18 3.25 -9.08 3.05
CA TYR A 18 2.23 -9.25 4.08
C TYR A 18 0.83 -9.26 3.46
N THR A 19 0.48 -8.21 2.70
CA THR A 19 -0.81 -8.10 1.99
C THR A 19 -1.05 -9.28 1.05
N ALA A 20 -0.04 -9.69 0.27
CA ALA A 20 -0.16 -10.84 -0.62
C ALA A 20 -0.34 -12.17 0.14
N SER A 21 0.26 -12.31 1.31
CA SER A 21 0.15 -13.51 2.14
C SER A 21 -1.24 -13.65 2.73
N VAL A 22 -1.82 -12.54 3.22
CA VAL A 22 -3.21 -12.48 3.67
C VAL A 22 -4.17 -12.79 2.51
N TYR A 23 -4.00 -12.14 1.36
CA TYR A 23 -4.85 -12.37 0.18
C TYR A 23 -4.81 -13.82 -0.35
N ARG A 24 -3.67 -14.51 -0.19
CA ARG A 24 -3.49 -15.90 -0.61
C ARG A 24 -3.76 -16.91 0.50
N GLU A 25 -4.22 -16.48 1.67
CA GLU A 25 -4.44 -17.31 2.85
C GLU A 25 -3.19 -18.15 3.21
N LYS A 26 -2.01 -17.55 3.04
CA LYS A 26 -0.72 -18.17 3.39
C LYS A 26 -0.26 -17.65 4.74
N ASP A 27 -0.25 -18.54 5.73
CA ASP A 27 0.38 -18.24 7.01
C ASP A 27 1.90 -18.12 6.84
N LYS A 28 2.42 -16.93 7.18
CA LYS A 28 3.84 -16.62 7.20
C LYS A 28 4.26 -16.00 8.53
N THR A 29 3.46 -16.17 9.58
CA THR A 29 3.67 -15.53 10.89
C THR A 29 5.07 -15.83 11.43
N ALA A 30 5.49 -17.11 11.40
CA ALA A 30 6.83 -17.52 11.82
C ALA A 30 7.94 -16.83 11.01
N TRP A 31 7.80 -16.71 9.69
CA TRP A 31 8.78 -16.02 8.85
C TRP A 31 8.88 -14.53 9.19
N PHE A 32 7.76 -13.87 9.50
CA PHE A 32 7.76 -12.47 9.92
C PHE A 32 8.32 -12.27 11.34
N GLU A 33 8.11 -13.21 12.27
CA GLU A 33 8.67 -13.15 13.62
C GLU A 33 10.21 -13.25 13.64
N GLU A 34 10.79 -13.97 12.70
CA GLU A 34 12.25 -14.05 12.51
C GLU A 34 12.85 -12.72 12.01
N LEU A 35 12.04 -11.89 11.34
CA LEU A 35 12.45 -10.57 10.89
C LEU A 35 12.43 -9.62 12.08
N ARG A 36 13.60 -9.14 12.50
CA ARG A 36 13.77 -8.13 13.55
C ARG A 36 13.33 -6.74 13.08
N VAL A 37 12.08 -6.62 12.65
CA VAL A 37 11.47 -5.43 12.06
C VAL A 37 10.21 -5.07 12.85
N ASP A 38 9.94 -3.78 13.01
CA ASP A 38 8.71 -3.32 13.64
C ASP A 38 7.50 -3.60 12.73
N MET A 39 6.73 -4.62 13.08
CA MET A 39 5.54 -5.04 12.35
C MET A 39 4.41 -4.01 12.39
N ASN A 40 4.41 -3.06 13.33
CA ASN A 40 3.44 -1.96 13.32
C ASN A 40 3.66 -1.04 12.12
N VAL A 41 4.93 -0.77 11.79
CA VAL A 41 5.27 0.03 10.60
C VAL A 41 4.87 -0.71 9.32
N VAL A 42 5.17 -2.01 9.23
CA VAL A 42 4.77 -2.85 8.09
C VAL A 42 3.25 -2.87 7.93
N LYS A 43 2.50 -3.02 9.03
CA LYS A 43 1.04 -2.99 9.03
C LYS A 43 0.49 -1.64 8.58
N ASN A 44 1.05 -0.52 9.04
CA ASN A 44 0.59 0.82 8.63
C ASN A 44 0.77 1.03 7.13
N ILE A 45 1.93 0.64 6.58
CA ILE A 45 2.17 0.69 5.13
C ILE A 45 1.19 -0.21 4.37
N ALA A 46 0.91 -1.42 4.90
CA ALA A 46 -0.06 -2.33 4.31
C ALA A 46 -1.48 -1.74 4.28
N MET A 47 -1.88 -1.02 5.34
CA MET A 47 -3.16 -0.30 5.37
C MET A 47 -3.21 0.79 4.29
N GLU A 48 -2.17 1.60 4.13
CA GLU A 48 -2.12 2.61 3.05
C GLU A 48 -2.20 1.98 1.64
N ILE A 49 -1.58 0.80 1.45
CA ILE A 49 -1.71 0.03 0.20
C ILE A 49 -3.15 -0.42 -0.03
N LEU A 50 -3.85 -0.88 1.02
CA LEU A 50 -5.26 -1.29 0.91
C LEU A 50 -6.17 -0.08 0.63
N ASP A 51 -5.97 1.04 1.31
CA ASP A 51 -6.69 2.29 1.09
C ASP A 51 -6.49 2.80 -0.36
N PHE A 52 -5.30 2.60 -0.93
CA PHE A 52 -5.05 2.87 -2.34
C PHE A 52 -5.94 2.00 -3.25
N TYR A 53 -6.04 0.69 -3.01
CA TYR A 53 -6.90 -0.17 -3.81
C TYR A 53 -8.38 0.20 -3.67
N GLU A 54 -8.85 0.61 -2.49
CA GLU A 54 -10.23 1.07 -2.30
C GLU A 54 -10.50 2.38 -3.04
N SER A 55 -9.64 3.38 -2.85
CA SER A 55 -9.78 4.69 -3.50
C SER A 55 -9.64 4.60 -5.02
N HIS A 56 -8.75 3.74 -5.53
CA HIS A 56 -8.55 3.51 -6.95
C HIS A 56 -9.84 3.01 -7.64
N ARG A 57 -10.67 2.22 -6.96
CA ARG A 57 -11.97 1.77 -7.50
C ARG A 57 -12.94 2.92 -7.78
N LEU A 58 -12.74 4.08 -7.16
CA LEU A 58 -13.59 5.26 -7.32
C LEU A 58 -13.06 6.24 -8.37
N ILE A 59 -11.86 6.01 -8.92
CA ILE A 59 -11.26 6.88 -9.95
C ILE A 59 -11.87 6.49 -11.30
N THR A 60 -12.64 7.41 -11.89
CA THR A 60 -13.22 7.25 -13.23
C THR A 60 -12.60 8.25 -14.20
N ASP A 61 -12.66 7.95 -15.50
CA ASP A 61 -12.12 8.82 -16.55
C ASP A 61 -12.76 10.22 -16.52
N GLU A 62 -14.06 10.33 -16.18
CA GLU A 62 -14.73 11.62 -16.05
C GLU A 62 -14.16 12.44 -14.89
N ARG A 63 -13.86 11.80 -13.75
CA ARG A 63 -13.25 12.48 -12.60
C ARG A 63 -11.83 12.95 -12.94
N VAL A 64 -11.08 12.14 -13.69
CA VAL A 64 -9.74 12.50 -14.17
C VAL A 64 -9.83 13.69 -15.12
N ALA A 65 -10.71 13.65 -16.12
CA ALA A 65 -10.92 14.75 -17.06
C ALA A 65 -11.36 16.06 -16.37
N ALA A 66 -12.27 15.96 -15.40
CA ALA A 66 -12.71 17.09 -14.59
C ALA A 66 -11.55 17.70 -13.76
N ALA A 67 -10.69 16.86 -13.19
CA ALA A 67 -9.49 17.32 -12.47
C ALA A 67 -8.51 18.03 -13.41
N PHE A 68 -8.24 17.48 -14.60
CA PHE A 68 -7.40 18.12 -15.61
C PHE A 68 -7.93 19.49 -16.07
N ASN A 69 -9.26 19.65 -16.17
CA ASN A 69 -9.85 20.95 -16.50
C ASN A 69 -9.60 22.02 -15.44
N LYS A 70 -9.49 21.64 -14.16
CA LYS A 70 -9.15 22.57 -13.07
C LYS A 70 -7.67 22.94 -13.01
N LEU A 71 -6.80 22.13 -13.63
CA LEU A 71 -5.37 22.38 -13.74
C LEU A 71 -5.01 23.35 -14.88
N LYS A 72 -5.99 23.72 -15.72
CA LYS A 72 -5.77 24.74 -16.76
C LYS A 72 -5.49 26.09 -16.08
N PRO A 73 -4.43 26.81 -16.51
CA PRO A 73 -4.04 28.08 -15.92
C PRO A 73 -5.10 29.17 -16.10
#